data_AF-A0AA37I3R1-F1
#
_entry.id   AF-A0AA37I3R1-F1
#
_cell.length_a   1.000
_cell.length_b   1.000
_cell.length_c   1.000
_cell.angle_alpha   90.00
_cell.angle_beta   90.00
_cell.angle_gamma   90.00
#
_symmetry.space_group_name_H-M   'P 1'
#
loop_
_entity.id
_entity.type
_entity.pdbx_description
1 polymer ?
#
loop_
_entity_poly.entity_id
_entity_poly.type
_entity_poly.pdbx_seq_one_letter_code
_entity_poly.pdbx_strand_id
1 'polypeptide(L)'
;MPNLYWSNELPEFNKEKLNAIDQQCAVDTVITHTSPSFCELSSHNFLESWATHDADLLDDVRYERQVMDQIYDYLYSKNHPLSNWYYGHFHESWHAEIDQVRYHMLDIMELREIL
;
A
#
# COMPACT_ATOMS: atom_id res chain seq x y z
N MET A 1 8.06 -5.35 -27.67
CA MET A 1 7.95 -3.95 -27.21
C MET A 1 9.05 -3.72 -26.17
N PRO A 2 9.60 -2.51 -26.01
CA PRO A 2 10.53 -2.26 -24.91
C PRO A 2 9.82 -2.49 -23.58
N ASN A 3 10.50 -3.15 -22.64
CA ASN A 3 10.00 -3.31 -21.29
C ASN A 3 10.02 -1.92 -20.62
N LEU A 4 8.84 -1.39 -20.29
CA LEU A 4 8.69 -0.06 -19.69
C LEU A 4 8.88 -0.09 -18.16
N TYR A 5 8.94 -1.29 -17.58
CA TYR A 5 9.04 -1.53 -16.15
C TYR A 5 10.45 -1.95 -15.75
N TRP A 6 10.85 -1.61 -14.52
CA TRP A 6 12.07 -2.18 -13.95
C TRP A 6 11.80 -3.60 -13.48
N SER A 7 12.77 -4.49 -13.67
CA SER A 7 12.63 -5.91 -13.31
C SER A 7 12.40 -6.17 -11.82
N ASN A 8 12.61 -5.17 -10.97
CA ASN A 8 12.50 -5.21 -9.52
C ASN A 8 11.58 -4.09 -8.98
N GLU A 9 10.64 -3.63 -9.80
CA GLU A 9 9.72 -2.54 -9.45
C GLU A 9 8.62 -2.97 -8.47
N LEU A 10 8.20 -4.23 -8.54
CA LEU A 10 7.13 -4.76 -7.70
C LEU A 10 7.45 -4.63 -6.21
N PRO A 11 6.44 -4.32 -5.37
CA PRO A 11 6.62 -4.30 -3.94
C PRO A 11 7.02 -5.70 -3.43
N GLU A 12 7.97 -5.73 -2.50
CA GLU A 12 8.41 -6.96 -1.83
C GLU A 12 8.13 -6.89 -0.33
N PHE A 13 7.56 -7.96 0.22
CA PHE A 13 7.58 -8.17 1.67
C PHE A 13 8.94 -8.76 2.05
N ASN A 14 9.78 -7.95 2.69
CA ASN A 14 11.10 -8.37 3.12
C ASN A 14 11.21 -8.41 4.65
N LYS A 15 10.97 -9.60 5.23
CA LYS A 15 10.97 -9.83 6.67
C LYS A 15 12.33 -9.50 7.32
N GLU A 16 13.44 -9.75 6.64
CA GLU A 16 14.77 -9.46 7.18
C GLU A 16 14.99 -7.95 7.33
N LYS A 17 14.63 -7.16 6.31
CA LYS A 17 14.68 -5.69 6.36
C LYS A 17 13.74 -5.14 7.43
N LEU A 18 12.51 -5.66 7.54
CA LEU A 18 11.56 -5.25 8.57
C LEU A 18 12.03 -5.59 10.00
N ASN A 19 12.63 -6.76 10.20
CA ASN A 19 13.26 -7.10 11.49
C ASN A 19 14.41 -6.14 11.84
N ALA A 20 15.22 -5.73 10.86
CA ALA A 20 16.29 -4.76 11.10
C ALA A 20 15.74 -3.38 11.51
N ILE A 21 14.58 -2.97 10.99
CA ILE A 21 13.88 -1.75 11.38
C ILE A 21 13.29 -1.89 12.79
N ASP A 22 12.59 -2.99 13.07
CA ASP A 22 12.03 -3.34 14.40
C ASP A 22 13.07 -3.26 15.52
N GLN A 23 14.30 -3.69 15.26
CA GLN A 23 15.41 -3.60 16.22
C GLN A 23 15.94 -2.18 16.46
N GLN A 24 15.65 -1.23 15.56
CA GLN A 24 16.19 0.13 15.59
C GLN A 24 15.16 1.16 16.06
N CYS A 25 13.91 1.02 15.65
CA CYS A 25 12.86 1.96 15.98
C CYS A 25 11.46 1.33 16.00
N ALA A 26 10.60 1.95 16.80
CA ALA A 26 9.16 1.78 16.68
C ALA A 26 8.67 2.50 15.42
N VAL A 27 7.65 1.95 14.75
CA VAL A 27 7.11 2.46 13.49
C VAL A 27 5.70 2.95 13.78
N ASP A 28 5.50 4.26 13.77
CA ASP A 28 4.18 4.86 13.96
C ASP A 28 3.48 5.18 12.63
N THR A 29 4.24 5.25 11.53
CA THR A 29 3.75 5.74 10.24
C THR A 29 4.33 4.90 9.09
N VAL A 30 3.45 4.51 8.15
CA VAL A 30 3.82 3.83 6.91
C VAL A 30 3.41 4.67 5.71
N ILE A 31 4.26 4.71 4.68
CA ILE A 31 4.00 5.43 3.43
C ILE A 31 4.30 4.48 2.27
N THR A 32 3.31 4.24 1.43
CA THR A 32 3.38 3.28 0.31
C THR A 32 2.76 3.90 -0.94
N HIS A 33 2.98 3.29 -2.11
CA HIS A 33 2.29 3.74 -3.31
C HIS A 33 0.82 3.28 -3.33
N THR A 34 0.57 1.99 -3.05
CA THR A 34 -0.77 1.38 -2.95
C THR A 34 -1.17 1.08 -1.49
N SER A 35 -2.38 0.57 -1.24
CA SER A 35 -2.91 0.29 0.11
C SER A 35 -3.02 -1.19 0.48
N PRO A 36 -3.17 -1.50 1.78
CA PRO A 36 -3.68 -2.79 2.23
C PRO A 36 -5.02 -3.17 1.59
N SER A 37 -5.29 -4.46 1.47
CA SER A 37 -6.46 -5.00 0.77
C SER A 37 -7.79 -4.60 1.40
N PHE A 38 -7.79 -4.33 2.70
CA PHE A 38 -8.96 -3.91 3.48
C PHE A 38 -9.27 -2.41 3.41
N CYS A 39 -8.40 -1.58 2.81
CA CYS A 39 -8.72 -0.16 2.58
C CYS A 39 -9.72 -0.04 1.41
N GLU A 40 -10.69 0.88 1.52
CA GLU A 40 -11.79 1.03 0.56
C GLU A 40 -11.28 1.20 -0.87
N LEU A 41 -11.90 0.45 -1.79
CA LEU A 41 -11.62 0.53 -3.21
C LEU A 41 -12.62 1.48 -3.85
N SER A 42 -12.12 2.54 -4.49
CA SER A 42 -12.95 3.29 -5.43
C SER A 42 -13.28 2.43 -6.64
N SER A 43 -14.37 2.79 -7.33
CA SER A 43 -15.10 1.89 -8.23
C SER A 43 -14.22 1.18 -9.27
N HIS A 44 -14.27 -0.15 -9.28
CA HIS A 44 -13.52 -1.09 -10.15
C HIS A 44 -13.69 -0.90 -11.67
N ASN A 45 -14.57 0.01 -12.10
CA ASN A 45 -14.97 0.17 -13.50
C ASN A 45 -13.79 0.48 -14.44
N PHE A 46 -12.79 1.23 -13.98
CA PHE A 46 -11.61 1.56 -14.79
C PHE A 46 -10.70 0.34 -14.98
N LEU A 47 -10.39 -0.37 -13.88
CA LEU A 47 -9.44 -1.49 -13.87
C LEU A 47 -9.96 -2.68 -14.71
N GLU A 48 -11.27 -2.93 -14.66
CA GLU A 48 -11.92 -3.99 -15.46
C GLU A 48 -11.71 -3.78 -16.97
N SER A 49 -11.72 -2.53 -17.45
CA SER A 49 -11.49 -2.24 -18.87
C SER A 49 -10.07 -2.60 -19.31
N TRP A 50 -9.06 -2.32 -18.48
CA TRP A 50 -7.66 -2.64 -18.75
C TRP A 50 -7.35 -4.12 -18.59
N ALA A 51 -8.05 -4.82 -17.70
CA ALA A 51 -7.92 -6.27 -17.53
C ALA A 51 -8.31 -7.06 -18.79
N THR A 52 -9.05 -6.45 -19.73
CA THR A 52 -9.31 -7.07 -21.05
C THR A 52 -8.09 -7.07 -21.97
N HIS A 53 -7.10 -6.22 -21.69
CA HIS A 53 -5.85 -6.08 -22.45
C HIS A 53 -4.66 -6.76 -21.76
N ASP A 54 -4.75 -6.99 -20.45
CA ASP A 54 -3.75 -7.64 -19.64
C ASP A 54 -4.44 -8.60 -18.65
N ALA A 55 -4.25 -9.89 -18.88
CA ALA A 55 -4.91 -10.94 -18.10
C ALA A 55 -4.38 -11.05 -16.66
N ASP A 56 -3.14 -10.62 -16.42
CA ASP A 56 -2.47 -10.74 -15.12
C ASP A 56 -2.69 -9.49 -14.26
N LEU A 57 -3.12 -8.37 -14.84
CA LEU A 57 -3.32 -7.06 -14.17
C LEU A 57 -4.09 -7.14 -12.84
N LEU A 58 -5.20 -7.89 -12.80
CA LEU A 58 -6.00 -7.99 -11.57
C LEU A 58 -5.27 -8.77 -10.47
N ASP A 59 -4.50 -9.78 -10.86
CA ASP A 59 -3.73 -10.58 -9.92
C ASP A 59 -2.47 -9.84 -9.45
N ASP A 60 -1.85 -9.05 -10.32
CA ASP A 60 -0.77 -8.12 -9.96
C ASP A 60 -1.24 -7.10 -8.92
N VAL A 61 -2.36 -6.40 -9.17
CA VAL A 61 -2.93 -5.43 -8.21
C VAL A 61 -3.30 -6.10 -6.88
N ARG A 62 -3.83 -7.33 -6.92
CA ARG A 62 -4.11 -8.10 -5.69
C ARG A 62 -2.83 -8.44 -4.95
N TYR A 63 -1.80 -8.89 -5.65
CA TYR A 63 -0.51 -9.23 -5.07
C TYR A 63 0.14 -8.01 -4.42
N GLU A 64 0.14 -6.86 -5.08
CA GLU A 64 0.68 -5.61 -4.52
C GLU A 64 0.00 -5.23 -3.20
N ARG A 65 -1.33 -5.34 -3.13
CA ARG A 65 -2.10 -5.08 -1.90
C ARG A 65 -1.84 -6.14 -0.82
N GLN A 66 -1.67 -7.41 -1.19
CA GLN A 66 -1.29 -8.47 -0.25
C GLN A 66 0.07 -8.22 0.40
N VAL A 67 1.02 -7.63 -0.32
CA VAL A 67 2.31 -7.23 0.27
C VAL A 67 2.09 -6.15 1.35
N MET A 68 1.17 -5.21 1.14
CA MET A 68 0.83 -4.21 2.15
C MET A 68 0.14 -4.84 3.37
N ASP A 69 -0.72 -5.85 3.18
CA ASP A 69 -1.30 -6.63 4.27
C ASP A 69 -0.22 -7.31 5.11
N GLN A 70 0.76 -7.94 4.46
CA GLN A 70 1.87 -8.60 5.15
C GLN A 70 2.71 -7.62 5.97
N ILE A 71 2.94 -6.40 5.47
CA ILE A 71 3.62 -5.34 6.21
C ILE A 71 2.79 -4.92 7.42
N TYR A 72 1.49 -4.69 7.24
CA TYR A 72 0.56 -4.34 8.32
C TYR A 72 0.57 -5.41 9.42
N ASP A 73 0.37 -6.68 9.06
CA ASP A 73 0.33 -7.81 9.99
C ASP A 73 1.65 -7.95 10.76
N TYR A 74 2.78 -7.76 10.07
CA TYR A 74 4.09 -7.78 10.71
C TYR A 74 4.19 -6.70 11.80
N LEU A 75 3.90 -5.44 11.46
CA LEU A 75 4.00 -4.31 12.39
C LEU A 75 3.04 -4.46 13.57
N TYR A 76 1.82 -4.92 13.29
CA TYR A 76 0.81 -5.20 14.32
C TYR A 76 1.26 -6.31 15.27
N SER A 77 1.75 -7.44 14.73
CA SER A 77 2.23 -8.58 15.53
C SER A 77 3.42 -8.25 16.44
N LYS A 78 4.18 -7.22 16.06
CA LYS A 78 5.35 -6.72 16.79
C LYS A 78 5.03 -5.59 17.77
N ASN A 79 3.75 -5.20 17.88
CA ASN A 79 3.28 -4.11 18.72
C ASN A 79 3.93 -2.75 18.38
N HIS A 80 4.20 -2.50 17.09
CA HIS A 80 4.56 -1.14 16.67
C HIS A 80 3.37 -0.20 16.94
N PRO A 81 3.62 1.07 17.34
CA PRO A 81 2.59 2.06 17.63
C PRO A 81 2.02 2.67 16.34
N LEU A 82 1.70 1.82 15.36
CA LEU A 82 1.22 2.22 14.05
C LEU A 82 -0.07 3.04 14.21
N SER A 83 -0.06 4.27 13.71
CA SER A 83 -1.16 5.23 13.85
C SER A 83 -1.50 5.95 12.56
N ASN A 84 -0.59 5.94 11.56
CA ASN A 84 -0.84 6.52 10.25
C ASN A 84 -0.40 5.58 9.11
N TRP A 85 -1.17 5.57 8.03
CA TRP A 85 -0.80 4.96 6.76
C TRP A 85 -1.18 5.87 5.60
N TYR A 86 -0.19 6.29 4.82
CA TYR A 86 -0.39 7.15 3.64
C TYR A 86 -0.16 6.36 2.36
N TYR A 87 -1.05 6.53 1.39
CA TYR A 87 -0.93 5.90 0.08
C TYR A 87 -1.59 6.74 -1.02
N GLY A 88 -1.40 6.35 -2.27
CA GLY A 88 -2.00 6.98 -3.44
C GLY A 88 -2.58 5.93 -4.37
N HIS A 89 -2.08 5.86 -5.60
CA HIS A 89 -2.40 4.86 -6.64
C HIS A 89 -3.80 4.97 -7.27
N PHE A 90 -4.84 5.30 -6.50
CA PHE A 90 -6.23 5.30 -6.98
C PHE A 90 -6.72 6.63 -7.56
N HIS A 91 -5.89 7.68 -7.52
CA HIS A 91 -6.20 9.02 -8.03
C HIS A 91 -7.51 9.60 -7.48
N GLU A 92 -7.71 9.41 -6.18
CA GLU A 92 -8.85 9.92 -5.43
C GLU A 92 -8.40 10.25 -3.99
N SER A 93 -9.12 11.14 -3.32
CA SER A 93 -8.90 11.43 -1.91
C SER A 93 -9.82 10.58 -1.04
N TRP A 94 -9.25 9.85 -0.08
CA TRP A 94 -10.03 9.08 0.89
C TRP A 94 -9.33 9.00 2.24
N HIS A 95 -10.11 8.90 3.30
CA HIS A 95 -9.58 8.74 4.64
C HIS A 95 -10.54 7.96 5.51
N ALA A 96 -10.00 7.05 6.32
CA ALA A 96 -10.74 6.36 7.37
C ALA A 96 -9.81 6.00 8.52
N GLU A 97 -10.43 5.69 9.65
CA GLU A 97 -9.74 5.03 10.75
C GLU A 97 -10.18 3.58 10.81
N ILE A 98 -9.23 2.66 10.69
CA ILE A 98 -9.46 1.20 10.76
C ILE A 98 -8.48 0.67 11.81
N ASP A 99 -9.00 0.00 12.84
CA ASP A 99 -8.20 -0.55 13.94
C ASP A 99 -7.23 0.47 14.58
N GLN A 100 -7.72 1.69 14.81
CA GLN A 100 -6.97 2.83 15.39
C GLN A 100 -5.82 3.36 14.50
N VAL A 101 -5.70 2.89 13.26
CA VAL A 101 -4.76 3.44 12.26
C VAL A 101 -5.52 4.37 11.33
N ARG A 102 -5.00 5.59 11.15
CA ARG A 102 -5.54 6.58 10.22
C ARG A 102 -4.97 6.36 8.83
N TYR A 103 -5.83 6.00 7.90
CA TYR A 103 -5.50 5.79 6.50
C TYR A 103 -5.77 7.07 5.70
N HIS A 104 -4.83 7.42 4.84
CA HIS A 104 -4.85 8.63 4.03
C HIS A 104 -4.48 8.29 2.58
N MET A 105 -5.49 8.19 1.73
CA MET A 105 -5.34 8.11 0.28
C MET A 105 -5.28 9.52 -0.28
N LEU A 106 -4.21 9.83 -0.99
CA LEU A 106 -3.96 11.14 -1.58
C LEU A 106 -4.21 11.10 -3.09
N ASP A 107 -4.96 12.07 -3.58
CA ASP A 107 -5.17 12.29 -5.01
C ASP A 107 -3.93 12.95 -5.67
N ILE A 108 -3.91 12.99 -6.99
CA ILE A 108 -2.93 13.71 -7.79
C ILE A 108 -2.87 15.18 -7.34
N MET A 109 -1.66 15.64 -7.00
CA MET A 109 -1.38 16.98 -6.47
C MET A 109 -1.93 17.26 -5.07
N GLU A 110 -2.47 16.26 -4.36
CA GLU A 110 -2.78 16.40 -2.95
C GLU A 110 -1.49 16.28 -2.11
N LEU A 111 -1.27 17.26 -1.23
CA LEU A 111 -0.11 17.31 -0.34
C LEU A 111 -0.58 17.20 1.10
N ARG A 112 0.13 16.39 1.88
CA ARG A 112 -0.16 16.20 3.29
C ARG A 112 1.12 16.23 4.13
N GLU A 113 1.04 16.96 5.23
CA GLU A 113 2.08 16.96 6.24
C GLU A 113 1.98 15.70 7.10
N ILE A 114 3.13 15.11 7.41
CA ILE A 114 3.26 14.01 8.38
C ILE A 114 3.42 14.67 9.74
N LEU A 115 2.57 14.29 10.70
CA LEU A 115 2.53 14.86 12.06
C LEU A 115 3.23 13.94 13.06
#